data_AF-A0A6P5R4W9-F1
#
_entry.id   AF-A0A6P5R4W9-F1
#
_cell.length_a   1.000
_cell.length_b   1.000
_cell.length_c   1.000
_cell.angle_alpha   90.00
_cell.angle_beta   90.00
_cell.angle_gamma   90.00
#
_symmetry.space_group_name_H-M   'P 1'
#
loop_
_entity.id
_entity.type
_entity.pdbx_description
1 polymer ?
#
loop_
_entity_poly.entity_id
_entity_poly.type
_entity_poly.pdbx_seq_one_letter_code
_entity_poly.pdbx_strand_id
1 'polypeptide(L)'
;MGGRGGTALAWGESEFSRLYHGGYRSPQRPFPMIDENNDVSEEALSADIKKLKEKHDMLDKEISQLIAEGYRVIELEKHISLLHEYNDIKDVSQMLLGKLAVTRGVTTKELYPDFDLNLND
;
A
#
# COMPACT_ATOMS: atom_id res chain seq x y z
N MET A 1 -3.53 57.98 -5.21
CA MET A 1 -3.46 56.63 -5.80
C MET A 1 -2.56 55.79 -4.94
N GLY A 2 -3.10 54.69 -4.41
CA GLY A 2 -2.55 53.92 -3.30
C GLY A 2 -1.36 53.05 -3.68
N GLY A 3 -0.50 52.81 -2.70
CA GLY A 3 0.66 51.93 -2.80
C GLY A 3 1.48 51.92 -1.52
N ARG A 4 1.11 51.06 -0.57
CA ARG A 4 1.95 50.49 0.51
C ARG A 4 1.40 49.08 0.72
N GLY A 5 2.15 48.01 0.51
CA GLY A 5 3.44 47.73 1.14
C GLY A 5 3.14 46.85 2.35
N GLY A 6 3.45 45.56 2.24
CA GLY A 6 2.87 44.48 3.02
C GLY A 6 3.11 44.52 4.52
N THR A 7 2.21 43.86 5.25
CA THR A 7 2.35 43.57 6.68
C THR A 7 2.22 42.08 6.91
N ALA A 8 3.22 41.56 7.61
CA ALA A 8 3.42 40.19 8.00
C ALA A 8 2.38 39.67 9.00
N LEU A 9 2.30 38.34 9.03
CA LEU A 9 1.53 37.47 9.90
C LEU A 9 1.68 37.80 11.39
N ALA A 10 0.56 37.88 12.11
CA ALA A 10 0.44 37.51 13.52
C ALA A 10 -1.05 37.38 13.88
N TRP A 11 -1.54 36.14 13.98
CA TRP A 11 -2.86 35.84 14.52
C TRP A 11 -2.78 35.96 16.05
N GLY A 12 -3.47 36.92 16.64
CA GLY A 12 -3.56 37.12 18.09
C GLY A 12 -4.80 36.43 18.66
N GLU A 13 -4.57 35.46 19.53
CA GLU A 13 -5.49 34.49 20.17
C GLU A 13 -6.56 35.08 21.12
N SER A 14 -7.10 36.27 20.88
CA SER A 14 -7.86 37.01 21.92
C SER A 14 -9.36 37.18 21.67
N GLU A 15 -9.98 36.47 20.72
CA GLU A 15 -11.42 36.62 20.44
C GLU A 15 -12.24 35.32 20.45
N PHE A 16 -11.74 34.23 21.04
CA PHE A 16 -12.52 32.97 21.09
C PHE A 16 -13.15 32.64 22.45
N SER A 17 -12.77 33.33 23.53
CA SER A 17 -13.10 32.87 24.88
C SER A 17 -14.36 33.50 25.51
N ARG A 18 -15.20 34.22 24.74
CA ARG A 18 -16.34 34.97 25.31
C ARG A 18 -17.74 34.62 24.78
N LEU A 19 -17.90 33.58 23.94
CA LEU A 19 -19.21 33.26 23.35
C LEU A 19 -19.85 31.92 23.73
N TYR A 20 -19.22 31.10 24.57
CA TYR A 20 -19.74 29.76 24.90
C TYR A 20 -19.81 29.51 26.42
N HIS A 21 -20.51 30.39 27.13
CA HIS A 21 -21.01 30.12 28.49
C HIS A 21 -22.54 29.99 28.48
N GLY A 22 -23.09 29.36 27.44
CA GLY A 22 -24.46 28.85 27.45
C GLY A 22 -24.45 27.43 27.99
N GLY A 23 -25.18 27.15 29.07
CA GLY A 23 -25.32 25.81 29.60
C GLY A 23 -26.05 24.89 28.61
N TYR A 24 -25.30 24.21 27.76
CA TYR A 24 -25.83 23.15 26.89
C TYR A 24 -26.18 21.94 27.75
N ARG A 25 -27.45 21.80 28.15
CA ARG A 25 -27.95 20.54 28.69
C ARG A 25 -28.31 19.65 27.50
N SER A 26 -27.39 18.78 27.13
CA SER A 26 -27.62 17.79 26.07
C SER A 26 -28.88 16.98 26.39
N PRO A 27 -29.75 16.68 25.41
CA PRO A 27 -30.79 15.68 25.59
C PRO A 27 -30.10 14.41 26.06
N GLN A 28 -30.43 13.97 27.28
CA GLN A 28 -29.95 12.70 27.78
C GLN A 28 -30.52 11.64 26.84
N ARG A 29 -29.69 11.11 25.93
CA ARG A 29 -29.97 9.80 25.39
C ARG A 29 -30.17 8.90 26.61
N PRO A 30 -31.24 8.10 26.68
CA PRO A 30 -31.24 7.03 27.65
C PRO A 30 -29.93 6.28 27.41
N PHE A 31 -29.04 6.30 28.40
CA PHE A 31 -27.93 5.37 28.39
C PHE A 31 -28.60 4.01 28.22
N PRO A 32 -28.28 3.24 27.17
CA PRO A 32 -28.69 1.85 27.17
C PRO A 32 -28.11 1.31 28.47
N MET A 33 -29.00 0.92 29.39
CA MET A 33 -28.61 0.07 30.51
C MET A 33 -27.76 -1.01 29.85
N ILE A 34 -26.52 -1.15 30.30
CA ILE A 34 -25.74 -2.33 29.94
C ILE A 34 -26.60 -3.47 30.47
N ASP A 35 -27.29 -4.14 29.57
CA ASP A 35 -28.05 -5.32 29.89
C ASP A 35 -27.00 -6.34 30.33
N GLU A 36 -26.90 -6.55 31.64
CA GLU A 36 -26.08 -7.60 32.26
C GLU A 36 -26.63 -9.00 31.97
N ASN A 37 -27.29 -9.19 30.82
CA ASN A 37 -27.63 -10.47 30.25
C ASN A 37 -27.06 -10.53 28.82
N ASN A 38 -25.73 -10.40 28.70
CA ASN A 38 -25.05 -10.98 27.55
C ASN A 38 -24.96 -12.50 27.75
N ASP A 39 -26.13 -13.15 27.84
CA ASP A 39 -26.31 -14.59 27.77
C ASP A 39 -26.07 -15.01 26.31
N VAL A 40 -24.84 -14.77 25.83
CA VAL A 40 -24.33 -15.48 24.68
C VAL A 40 -24.12 -16.89 25.17
N SER A 41 -25.14 -17.73 24.95
CA SER A 41 -25.15 -19.14 25.33
C SER A 41 -23.79 -19.77 25.02
N GLU A 42 -23.23 -20.45 26.00
CA GLU A 42 -21.92 -21.12 25.93
C GLU A 42 -21.88 -22.08 24.72
N GLU A 43 -23.04 -22.64 24.35
CA GLU A 43 -23.25 -23.44 23.15
C GLU A 43 -23.04 -22.64 21.86
N ALA A 44 -23.52 -21.39 21.77
CA ALA A 44 -23.30 -20.53 20.61
C ALA A 44 -21.80 -20.21 20.41
N LEU A 45 -21.10 -19.90 21.51
CA LEU A 45 -19.64 -19.71 21.50
C LEU A 45 -18.91 -20.99 21.09
N SER A 46 -19.32 -22.15 21.63
CA SER A 46 -18.73 -23.44 21.27
C SER A 46 -18.94 -23.79 19.80
N ALA A 47 -20.11 -23.46 19.25
CA ALA A 47 -20.44 -23.68 17.85
C ALA A 47 -19.59 -22.79 16.93
N ASP A 48 -19.34 -21.54 17.32
CA ASP A 48 -18.50 -20.63 16.55
C ASP A 48 -17.02 -21.00 16.62
N ILE A 49 -16.52 -21.46 17.78
CA ILE A 49 -15.18 -22.04 17.90
C ILE A 49 -15.04 -23.24 16.97
N LYS A 50 -16.05 -24.12 16.91
CA LYS A 50 -16.05 -25.29 16.01
C LYS A 50 -15.99 -24.87 14.55
N LYS A 51 -16.82 -23.91 14.12
CA LYS A 51 -16.79 -23.36 12.75
C LYS A 51 -15.44 -22.74 12.41
N LEU A 52 -14.82 -22.01 13.35
CA LEU A 52 -13.50 -21.41 13.14
C LEU A 52 -12.43 -22.48 12.94
N LYS A 53 -12.47 -23.55 13.73
CA LYS A 53 -11.55 -24.70 13.58
C LYS A 53 -11.74 -25.40 12.23
N GLU A 54 -12.98 -25.65 11.82
CA GLU A 54 -13.27 -26.26 10.51
C GLU A 54 -12.75 -25.39 9.36
N LYS A 55 -12.90 -24.06 9.44
CA LYS A 55 -12.34 -23.13 8.45
C LYS A 55 -10.80 -23.13 8.47
N HIS A 56 -10.20 -23.16 9.65
CA HIS A 56 -8.74 -23.25 9.79
C HIS A 56 -8.21 -24.52 9.12
N ASP A 57 -8.79 -25.67 9.41
CA ASP A 57 -8.38 -26.97 8.85
C ASP A 57 -8.56 -27.02 7.32
N MET A 58 -9.59 -26.34 6.80
CA MET A 58 -9.79 -26.20 5.36
C MET A 58 -8.70 -25.34 4.71
N LEU A 59 -8.37 -24.19 5.31
CA LEU A 59 -7.32 -23.29 4.81
C LEU A 59 -5.93 -23.95 4.88
N ASP A 60 -5.62 -24.71 5.94
CA ASP A 60 -4.36 -25.44 6.04
C ASP A 60 -4.20 -26.50 4.93
N LYS A 61 -5.31 -27.15 4.54
CA LYS A 61 -5.31 -28.08 3.41
C LYS A 61 -5.06 -27.37 2.09
N GLU A 62 -5.69 -26.23 1.86
CA GLU A 62 -5.50 -25.42 0.65
C GLU A 62 -4.06 -24.91 0.55
N ILE A 63 -3.51 -24.40 1.65
CA ILE A 63 -2.09 -23.99 1.73
C ILE A 63 -1.17 -25.18 1.43
N SER A 64 -1.44 -26.35 2.00
CA SER A 64 -0.64 -27.55 1.77
C SER A 64 -0.69 -28.01 0.31
N GLN A 65 -1.85 -27.90 -0.35
CA GLN A 65 -1.99 -28.21 -1.78
C GLN A 65 -1.19 -27.24 -2.64
N LEU A 66 -1.32 -25.93 -2.40
CA LEU A 66 -0.56 -24.91 -3.14
C LEU A 66 0.96 -25.11 -3.00
N ILE A 67 1.44 -25.44 -1.80
CA ILE A 67 2.86 -25.74 -1.57
C ILE A 67 3.28 -27.02 -2.31
N ALA A 68 2.44 -28.06 -2.33
CA ALA A 68 2.71 -29.31 -3.05
C ALA A 68 2.74 -29.12 -4.58
N GLU A 69 1.93 -28.20 -5.10
CA GLU A 69 1.96 -27.76 -6.50
C GLU A 69 3.19 -26.90 -6.83
N GLY A 70 3.99 -26.54 -5.83
CA GLY A 70 5.24 -25.80 -5.98
C GLY A 70 5.11 -24.29 -5.81
N TYR A 71 3.92 -23.77 -5.46
CA TYR A 71 3.74 -22.35 -5.21
C TYR A 71 4.33 -21.97 -3.86
N ARG A 72 5.51 -21.35 -3.86
CA ARG A 72 6.11 -20.75 -2.68
C ARG A 72 6.26 -19.25 -2.82
N VAL A 73 5.79 -18.51 -1.82
CA VAL A 73 5.89 -17.04 -1.75
C VAL A 73 7.33 -16.56 -1.91
N ILE A 74 8.30 -17.30 -1.35
CA ILE A 74 9.73 -17.00 -1.45
C ILE A 74 10.23 -17.06 -2.90
N GLU A 75 9.65 -17.93 -3.73
CA GLU A 75 10.04 -18.02 -5.15
C GLU A 75 9.54 -16.79 -5.91
N LEU A 76 8.37 -16.25 -5.56
CA LEU A 76 7.83 -15.03 -6.15
C LEU A 76 8.71 -13.81 -5.82
N GLU A 77 9.10 -13.63 -4.56
CA GLU A 77 10.00 -12.54 -4.17
C GLU A 77 11.34 -12.61 -4.90
N LYS A 78 11.91 -13.82 -5.04
CA LYS A 78 13.14 -14.04 -5.81
C LYS A 78 12.96 -13.65 -7.28
N HIS A 79 11.85 -14.01 -7.91
CA HIS A 79 11.58 -13.65 -9.30
C HIS A 79 11.40 -12.14 -9.47
N ILE A 80 10.75 -11.47 -8.52
CA ILE A 80 10.63 -10.00 -8.49
C ILE A 80 12.01 -9.35 -8.39
N SER A 81 12.87 -9.83 -7.49
CA SER A 81 14.24 -9.31 -7.37
C SER A 81 15.05 -9.50 -8.66
N LEU A 82 14.98 -10.67 -9.28
CA LEU A 82 15.68 -10.94 -10.55
C LEU A 82 15.18 -10.05 -11.69
N LEU A 83 13.89 -9.75 -11.75
CA LEU A 83 13.33 -8.82 -12.75
C LEU A 83 13.85 -7.39 -12.54
N HIS A 84 13.96 -6.93 -11.29
CA HIS A 84 14.54 -5.62 -11.00
C HIS A 84 16.01 -5.56 -11.37
N GLU A 85 16.80 -6.56 -10.99
CA GLU A 85 18.22 -6.64 -11.34
C GLU A 85 18.44 -6.68 -12.86
N TYR A 86 17.61 -7.46 -13.58
CA TYR A 86 17.63 -7.49 -15.03
C TYR A 86 17.32 -6.11 -15.63
N ASN A 87 16.26 -5.44 -15.16
CA ASN A 87 15.87 -4.12 -15.65
C ASN A 87 16.96 -3.07 -15.39
N ASP A 88 17.57 -3.09 -14.19
CA ASP A 88 18.65 -2.17 -13.85
C ASP A 88 19.84 -2.32 -14.81
N ILE A 89 20.24 -3.57 -15.09
CA ILE A 89 21.33 -3.85 -16.05
C ILE A 89 20.91 -3.46 -17.49
N LYS A 90 19.68 -3.77 -17.89
CA LYS A 90 19.14 -3.40 -19.22
C LYS A 90 19.16 -1.88 -19.42
N ASP A 91 18.75 -1.11 -18.41
CA ASP A 91 18.70 0.34 -18.46
C ASP A 91 20.08 0.96 -18.57
N VAL A 92 21.06 0.48 -17.79
CA VAL A 92 22.45 0.91 -17.91
C VAL A 92 23.01 0.58 -19.29
N SER A 93 22.72 -0.62 -19.80
CA SER A 93 23.18 -1.07 -21.12
C SER A 93 22.62 -0.20 -22.24
N GLN A 94 21.32 0.13 -22.20
CA GLN A 94 20.67 1.00 -23.16
C GLN A 94 21.18 2.45 -23.08
N MET A 95 21.46 2.96 -21.88
CA MET A 95 22.12 4.27 -21.72
C MET A 95 23.49 4.29 -22.41
N LEU A 96 24.31 3.25 -22.21
CA LEU A 96 25.63 3.14 -22.83
C LEU A 96 25.52 3.03 -24.35
N LEU A 97 24.59 2.21 -24.85
CA LEU A 97 24.33 2.05 -26.27
C LEU A 97 23.87 3.37 -26.92
N GLY A 98 23.02 4.13 -26.23
CA GLY A 98 22.60 5.47 -26.64
C GLY A 98 23.77 6.45 -26.75
N LYS A 99 24.67 6.46 -25.76
CA LYS A 99 25.89 7.27 -25.81
C LYS A 99 26.80 6.87 -26.97
N LEU A 100 27.00 5.58 -27.19
CA LEU A 100 27.80 5.04 -28.29
C LEU A 100 27.22 5.44 -29.66
N ALA A 101 25.90 5.34 -29.82
CA ALA A 101 25.19 5.74 -31.02
C ALA A 101 25.46 7.21 -31.37
N VAL A 102 25.33 8.10 -30.38
CA VAL A 102 25.62 9.53 -30.53
C VAL A 102 27.08 9.77 -30.93
N THR A 103 28.04 9.09 -30.29
CA THR A 103 29.47 9.23 -30.63
C THR A 103 29.78 8.75 -32.05
N ARG A 104 29.12 7.70 -32.52
CA ARG A 104 29.30 7.15 -33.87
C ARG A 104 28.46 7.85 -34.93
N GLY A 105 27.51 8.71 -34.55
CA GLY A 105 26.58 9.35 -35.47
C GLY A 105 25.59 8.38 -36.13
N VAL A 106 25.34 7.23 -35.50
CA VAL A 106 24.38 6.21 -35.94
C VAL A 106 23.19 6.17 -34.99
N THR A 107 22.11 5.51 -35.39
CA THR A 107 20.98 5.23 -34.52
C THR A 107 21.28 4.03 -33.61
N THR A 108 20.61 3.96 -32.46
CA THR A 108 20.74 2.81 -31.56
C THR A 108 20.36 1.50 -32.24
N LYS A 109 19.32 1.50 -33.09
CA LYS A 109 18.88 0.31 -33.84
C LYS A 109 19.95 -0.28 -34.75
N GLU A 110 20.79 0.56 -35.35
CA GLU A 110 21.87 0.12 -36.23
C GLU A 110 23.00 -0.58 -35.47
N LEU A 111 23.11 -0.36 -34.15
CA LEU A 111 24.09 -1.03 -33.29
C LEU A 111 23.62 -2.40 -32.78
N TYR A 112 22.32 -2.72 -32.86
CA TYR A 112 21.80 -3.95 -32.27
C TYR A 112 22.43 -5.23 -32.85
N PRO A 113 22.66 -5.33 -34.18
CA PRO A 113 23.34 -6.49 -34.76
C PRO A 113 24.79 -6.65 -34.29
N ASP A 114 25.49 -5.56 -33.95
CA ASP A 114 26.89 -5.60 -33.49
C ASP A 114 27.03 -6.21 -32.08
N PHE A 115 25.93 -6.28 -31.32
CA PHE A 115 25.88 -6.76 -29.94
C PHE A 115 24.91 -7.93 -29.77
N ASP A 116 24.54 -8.62 -30.86
CA ASP A 116 23.58 -9.74 -30.87
C ASP A 116 22.21 -9.41 -30.22
N LEU A 117 21.78 -8.15 -30.32
CA LEU A 117 20.51 -7.68 -29.75
C LEU A 117 19.36 -7.81 -30.76
N ASN A 118 18.19 -8.24 -30.28
CA ASN A 118 16.95 -8.28 -31.05
C ASN A 118 15.97 -7.20 -30.57
N LEU A 119 15.20 -6.62 -31.50
CA LEU A 119 14.17 -5.61 -31.18
C LEU A 119 12.88 -6.21 -30.61
N ASN A 120 12.72 -7.53 -30.66
CA ASN A 120 11.52 -8.25 -30.23
C ASN A 120 11.67 -8.84 -28.82
N ASP A 121 12.71 -8.45 -28.09
CA ASP A 121 13.10 -8.97 -26.78
C ASP A 121 12.69 -8.05 -25.61
#